data_AF-A0A8C0XIG9-F1
#
_entry.id   AF-A0A8C0XIG9-F1
#
_cell.length_a   1.000
_cell.length_b   1.000
_cell.length_c   1.000
_cell.angle_alpha   90.00
_cell.angle_beta   90.00
_cell.angle_gamma   90.00
#
_symmetry.space_group_name_H-M   'P 1'
#
loop_
_entity.id
_entity.type
_entity.pdbx_description
1 polymer ?
#
loop_
_entity_poly.entity_id
_entity_poly.type
_entity_poly.pdbx_seq_one_letter_code
_entity_poly.pdbx_strand_id
1 'polypeptide(L)'
;MRTTRKVSVWPVGLVGGRRYERPLVENGKVVGWYTGWRADRPFAIDMAGFAVSLQVILSNPKAVFKRRGSQPGMQESDFLKQITTVEELEPKASNCTKVLISLMLFDLECLSVLRVWLSKIFPSSLGSRVAHTDREG
;
A
#
# COMPACT_ATOMS: atom_id res chain seq x y z
N MET A 1 2.88 13.61 2.31
CA MET A 1 4.12 12.84 2.50
C MET A 1 5.41 13.53 2.04
N ARG A 2 5.40 14.58 1.19
CA ARG A 2 6.65 15.22 0.71
C ARG A 2 7.53 15.85 1.81
N THR A 3 6.94 16.25 2.93
CA THR A 3 7.61 16.94 4.06
C THR A 3 7.95 16.01 5.22
N THR A 4 8.03 14.69 4.97
CA THR A 4 8.36 13.69 6.00
C THR A 4 9.83 13.81 6.38
N ARG A 5 10.12 13.88 7.68
CA ARG A 5 11.51 13.91 8.18
C ARG A 5 11.96 12.51 8.60
N LYS A 6 11.13 11.78 9.34
CA LYS A 6 11.40 10.39 9.74
C LYS A 6 10.40 9.42 9.11
N VAL A 7 9.27 9.22 9.78
CA VAL A 7 8.17 8.37 9.31
C VAL A 7 6.88 9.14 9.53
N SER A 8 6.08 9.24 8.48
CA SER A 8 4.79 9.92 8.54
C SER A 8 3.66 8.91 8.39
N VAL A 9 2.55 9.16 9.08
CA VAL A 9 1.39 8.26 9.12
C VAL A 9 0.09 9.00 8.85
N TRP A 10 -0.89 8.29 8.29
CA TRP A 10 -2.22 8.81 8.00
C TRP A 10 -3.29 7.71 7.96
N PRO A 11 -4.58 8.06 7.99
CA PRO A 11 -5.69 7.12 7.87
C PRO A 11 -5.77 6.48 6.47
N VAL A 12 -6.16 5.22 6.43
CA VAL A 12 -6.40 4.45 5.19
C VAL A 12 -7.85 3.96 5.18
N GLY A 13 -8.55 4.19 4.07
CA GLY A 13 -9.91 3.72 3.85
C GLY A 13 -9.96 2.28 3.33
N LEU A 14 -11.11 1.63 3.59
CA LEU A 14 -11.45 0.29 3.06
C LEU A 14 -10.40 -0.79 3.36
N VAL A 15 -9.92 -0.83 4.60
CA VAL A 15 -8.85 -1.74 5.05
C VAL A 15 -9.24 -2.49 6.32
N GLY A 16 -8.67 -3.68 6.51
CA GLY A 16 -8.89 -4.49 7.71
C GLY A 16 -10.35 -4.88 7.95
N GLY A 17 -11.17 -4.97 6.89
CA GLY A 17 -12.61 -5.22 6.99
C GLY A 17 -13.43 -4.05 7.56
N ARG A 18 -12.86 -2.84 7.61
CA ARG A 18 -13.52 -1.62 8.11
C ARG A 18 -13.57 -0.53 7.04
N ARG A 19 -14.44 0.47 7.27
CA ARG A 19 -14.51 1.67 6.42
C ARG A 19 -13.20 2.43 6.37
N TYR A 20 -12.48 2.48 7.49
CA TYR A 20 -11.14 3.03 7.58
C TYR A 20 -10.42 2.50 8.82
N GLU A 21 -9.10 2.56 8.78
CA GLU A 21 -8.22 2.45 9.94
C GLU A 21 -7.43 3.76 10.09
N ARG A 22 -7.12 4.15 11.33
CA ARG A 22 -6.39 5.40 11.58
C ARG A 22 -5.49 5.33 12.80
N PRO A 23 -4.36 6.07 12.80
CA PRO A 23 -3.65 6.40 14.03
C PRO A 23 -4.55 7.24 14.96
N LEU A 24 -4.48 6.97 16.25
CA LEU A 24 -5.04 7.82 17.30
C LEU A 24 -3.98 8.86 17.66
N VAL A 25 -4.35 10.14 17.57
CA VAL A 25 -3.42 11.25 17.76
C VAL A 25 -3.92 12.13 18.89
N GLU A 26 -3.07 12.39 19.88
CA GLU A 26 -3.31 13.34 20.97
C GLU A 26 -2.11 14.29 21.06
N ASN A 27 -2.37 15.60 21.18
CA ASN A 27 -1.34 16.62 21.27
C ASN A 27 -0.27 16.54 20.15
N GLY A 28 -0.68 16.12 18.95
CA GLY A 28 0.22 15.98 17.79
C GLY A 28 1.12 14.73 17.82
N LYS A 29 0.91 13.80 18.75
CA LYS A 29 1.63 12.53 18.85
C LYS A 29 0.69 11.33 18.69
N VAL A 30 1.19 10.25 18.12
CA VAL A 30 0.45 9.00 18.02
C VAL A 30 0.44 8.33 19.39
N VAL A 31 -0.76 8.02 19.90
CA VAL A 31 -0.96 7.35 21.21
C VAL A 31 -1.52 5.93 21.07
N GLY A 32 -1.97 5.56 19.87
CA GLY A 32 -2.53 4.25 19.61
C GLY A 32 -3.10 4.12 18.20
N TRP A 33 -3.89 3.08 17.99
CA TRP A 33 -4.40 2.71 16.66
C TRP A 33 -5.89 2.36 16.72
N TYR A 34 -6.64 2.89 15.77
CA TYR A 34 -8.01 2.46 15.49
C TYR A 34 -7.97 1.44 14.35
N THR A 35 -7.91 0.16 14.72
CA THR A 35 -7.90 -0.99 13.80
C THR A 35 -8.94 -2.02 14.24
N GLY A 36 -9.48 -2.77 13.27
CA GLY A 36 -10.36 -3.90 13.57
C GLY A 36 -9.64 -5.20 13.89
N TRP A 37 -8.34 -5.27 13.58
CA TRP A 37 -7.62 -6.52 13.52
C TRP A 37 -6.24 -6.39 14.16
N ARG A 38 -6.00 -7.19 15.21
CA ARG A 38 -4.76 -7.22 15.99
C ARG A 38 -4.28 -5.83 16.43
N ALA A 39 -5.04 -5.20 17.33
CA ALA A 39 -4.69 -3.91 17.91
C ALA A 39 -3.49 -3.97 18.88
N ASP A 40 -3.09 -5.19 19.29
CA ASP A 40 -1.92 -5.49 20.12
C ASP A 40 -0.58 -5.27 19.39
N ARG A 41 -0.62 -5.00 18.09
CA ARG A 41 0.56 -4.76 17.26
C ARG A 41 1.17 -3.38 17.58
N PRO A 42 2.51 -3.28 17.69
CA PRO A 42 3.15 -1.99 17.97
C PRO A 42 2.88 -0.93 16.89
N PHE A 43 2.79 -1.35 15.63
CA PHE A 43 2.34 -0.49 14.54
C PHE A 43 1.17 -1.16 13.82
N ALA A 44 -0.06 -0.91 14.29
CA ALA A 44 -1.27 -1.41 13.66
C ALA A 44 -1.72 -0.46 12.54
N ILE A 45 -0.93 -0.46 11.46
CA ILE A 45 -1.16 0.36 10.27
C ILE A 45 -0.94 -0.48 9.01
N ASP A 46 -1.72 -0.20 7.97
CA ASP A 46 -1.55 -0.79 6.65
C ASP A 46 -0.35 -0.20 5.90
N MET A 47 0.18 -0.96 4.93
CA MET A 47 1.29 -0.55 4.06
C MET A 47 1.04 0.80 3.36
N ALA A 48 -0.20 1.12 2.96
CA ALA A 48 -0.54 2.39 2.33
C ALA A 48 -0.63 3.57 3.31
N GLY A 49 -0.56 3.31 4.62
CA GLY A 49 -0.80 4.29 5.69
C GLY A 49 0.42 5.08 6.13
N PHE A 50 1.62 4.76 5.62
CA PHE A 50 2.84 5.43 6.03
C PHE A 50 3.79 5.77 4.87
N ALA A 51 4.68 6.71 5.12
CA ALA A 51 5.86 6.95 4.29
C ALA A 51 7.09 7.18 5.16
N VAL A 52 8.24 6.72 4.65
CA VAL A 52 9.54 6.84 5.31
C VAL A 52 10.42 7.80 4.51
N SER A 53 11.16 8.65 5.22
CA SER A 53 12.18 9.49 4.60
C SER A 53 13.33 8.64 4.05
N LEU A 54 13.81 8.98 2.85
CA LEU A 54 14.94 8.27 2.23
C LEU A 54 16.18 8.27 3.13
N GLN A 55 16.42 9.35 3.86
CA GLN A 55 17.55 9.44 4.80
C GLN A 55 17.47 8.35 5.88
N VAL A 56 16.28 8.08 6.43
CA VAL A 56 16.08 7.04 7.44
C VAL A 56 16.37 5.66 6.85
N ILE A 57 15.94 5.39 5.62
CA ILE A 57 16.22 4.11 4.96
C ILE A 57 17.72 3.92 4.74
N LEU A 58 18.42 4.96 4.25
CA LEU A 58 19.86 4.90 4.02
C LEU A 58 20.66 4.76 5.33
N SER A 59 20.19 5.35 6.43
CA SER A 59 20.79 5.19 7.75
C SER A 59 20.52 3.81 8.38
N ASN A 60 19.54 3.05 7.88
CA ASN A 60 19.17 1.73 8.40
C ASN A 60 19.26 0.65 7.30
N PRO A 61 20.46 0.34 6.78
CA PRO A 61 20.63 -0.57 5.63
C PRO A 61 20.21 -2.01 5.91
N LYS A 62 20.04 -2.39 7.19
CA LYS A 62 19.56 -3.71 7.60
C LYS A 62 18.03 -3.80 7.67
N ALA A 63 17.33 -2.67 7.59
CA ALA A 63 15.88 -2.62 7.70
C ALA A 63 15.24 -3.19 6.43
N VAL A 64 14.66 -4.38 6.56
CA VAL A 64 13.99 -5.08 5.46
C VAL A 64 12.66 -5.66 5.91
N PHE A 65 11.74 -5.80 4.96
CA PHE A 65 10.51 -6.57 5.18
C PHE A 65 10.85 -8.06 5.25
N LYS A 66 10.51 -8.70 6.36
CA LYS A 66 10.73 -10.13 6.56
C LYS A 66 9.59 -10.91 5.88
N ARG A 67 9.93 -11.78 4.91
CA ARG A 67 8.96 -12.66 4.24
C ARG A 67 8.70 -13.96 5.02
N ARG A 68 9.73 -14.50 5.67
CA ARG A 68 9.64 -15.73 6.48
C ARG A 68 9.78 -15.36 7.96
N GLY A 69 8.93 -15.93 8.81
CA GLY A 69 8.95 -15.74 10.27
C GLY A 69 8.13 -14.56 10.80
N SER A 70 7.58 -13.70 9.93
CA SER A 70 6.58 -12.71 10.35
C SER A 70 5.20 -13.37 10.35
N GLN A 71 4.44 -13.18 11.43
CA GLN A 71 3.05 -13.64 11.46
C GLN A 71 2.23 -12.87 10.41
N PRO A 72 1.13 -13.43 9.89
CA PRO A 72 0.23 -12.68 9.02
C PRO A 72 -0.06 -11.29 9.62
N GLY A 73 0.08 -10.26 8.79
CA GLY A 73 -0.10 -8.85 9.14
C GLY A 73 0.85 -8.26 10.20
N MET A 74 2.00 -8.88 10.46
CA MET A 74 3.08 -8.29 11.27
C MET A 74 4.17 -7.63 10.43
N GLN A 75 4.07 -7.71 9.10
CA GLN A 75 5.15 -7.31 8.19
C GLN A 75 5.49 -5.82 8.30
N GLU A 76 4.48 -4.96 8.37
CA GLU A 76 4.61 -3.52 8.56
C GLU A 76 5.21 -3.19 9.93
N SER A 77 4.68 -3.84 10.97
CA SER A 77 5.17 -3.69 12.35
C SER A 77 6.64 -4.09 12.48
N ASP A 78 7.04 -5.23 11.91
CA ASP A 78 8.40 -5.74 12.00
C ASP A 78 9.39 -4.84 11.26
N PHE A 79 8.96 -4.21 10.17
CA PHE A 79 9.77 -3.22 9.44
C PHE A 79 9.88 -1.90 10.21
N LEU A 80 8.75 -1.32 10.63
CA LEU A 80 8.71 -0.02 11.30
C LEU A 80 9.50 -0.02 12.62
N LYS A 81 9.44 -1.11 13.39
CA LYS A 81 10.24 -1.31 14.61
C LYS A 81 11.75 -1.20 14.39
N GLN A 82 12.24 -1.46 13.18
CA GLN A 82 13.68 -1.39 12.88
C GLN A 82 14.14 0.04 12.58
N ILE A 83 13.23 0.96 12.29
CA ILE A 83 13.58 2.30 11.77
C ILE A 83 13.05 3.47 12.61
N THR A 84 12.02 3.25 13.44
CA THR A 84 11.39 4.32 14.22
C THR A 84 10.66 3.77 15.45
N THR A 85 10.19 4.68 16.31
CA THR A 85 9.31 4.39 17.45
C THR A 85 7.98 5.12 17.28
N VAL A 86 6.95 4.75 18.03
CA VAL A 86 5.59 5.31 17.90
C VAL A 86 5.57 6.81 18.18
N GLU A 87 6.42 7.28 19.09
CA GLU A 87 6.51 8.67 19.53
C GLU A 87 7.16 9.58 18.47
N GLU A 88 7.95 8.99 17.57
CA GLU A 88 8.62 9.70 16.48
C GLU A 88 7.77 9.79 15.21
N LEU A 89 6.61 9.14 15.19
CA LEU A 89 5.70 9.17 14.06
C LEU A 89 5.13 10.58 13.87
N GLU A 90 5.16 11.04 12.63
CA GLU A 90 4.60 12.33 12.23
C GLU A 90 3.17 12.16 11.72
N PRO A 91 2.13 12.50 12.52
CA PRO A 91 0.76 12.43 12.03
C PRO A 91 0.53 13.46 10.92
N LYS A 92 0.00 13.01 9.79
CA LYS A 92 -0.41 13.86 8.65
C LYS A 92 -1.94 13.81 8.50
N ALA A 93 -2.45 14.36 7.38
CA ALA A 93 -3.88 14.38 7.07
C ALA A 93 -4.76 15.02 8.17
N SER A 94 -4.38 16.23 8.61
CA SER A 94 -5.07 16.97 9.70
C SER A 94 -5.17 16.15 10.99
N ASN A 95 -4.03 15.75 11.56
CA ASN A 95 -3.95 14.88 12.76
C ASN A 95 -4.73 13.57 12.61
N CYS A 96 -4.61 12.92 11.46
CA CYS A 96 -5.26 11.64 11.16
C CYS A 96 -6.80 11.66 11.26
N THR A 97 -7.43 12.81 10.97
CA THR A 97 -8.89 12.94 10.93
C THR A 97 -9.48 12.82 9.53
N LYS A 98 -8.66 12.99 8.48
CA LYS A 98 -9.08 12.88 7.07
C LYS A 98 -8.51 11.63 6.42
N VAL A 99 -9.37 10.89 5.74
CA VAL A 99 -8.97 9.76 4.88
C VAL A 99 -8.66 10.32 3.49
N LEU A 100 -7.42 10.16 3.03
CA LEU A 100 -6.96 10.65 1.72
C LEU A 100 -6.68 9.53 0.72
N ILE A 101 -6.57 8.29 1.20
CA ILE A 101 -6.23 7.11 0.42
C ILE A 101 -7.17 5.98 0.85
N SER A 102 -7.67 5.21 -0.12
CA SER A 102 -8.50 4.02 0.13
C SER A 102 -7.94 2.85 -0.65
N LEU A 103 -7.89 1.69 -0.02
CA LEU A 103 -7.57 0.43 -0.71
C LEU A 103 -8.76 0.01 -1.56
N MET A 104 -8.56 -0.01 -2.87
CA MET A 104 -9.54 -0.53 -3.82
C MET A 104 -9.00 -1.83 -4.39
N LEU A 105 -9.52 -2.95 -3.90
CA LEU A 105 -9.34 -4.22 -4.56
C LEU A 105 -10.28 -4.22 -5.76
N PHE A 106 -9.72 -4.15 -6.96
CA PHE A 106 -10.49 -4.44 -8.16
C PHE A 106 -10.81 -5.92 -8.15
N ASP A 107 -12.09 -6.23 -8.14
CA ASP A 107 -12.55 -7.61 -8.22
C ASP A 107 -12.03 -8.23 -9.53
N LEU A 108 -11.49 -9.45 -9.44
CA LEU A 108 -10.98 -10.19 -10.61
C LEU A 108 -12.10 -10.46 -11.63
N GLU A 109 -13.36 -10.47 -11.19
CA GLU A 109 -14.53 -10.53 -12.06
C GLU A 109 -14.69 -9.27 -12.94
N CYS A 110 -14.29 -8.09 -12.46
CA CYS A 110 -14.37 -6.86 -13.25
C CYS A 110 -13.33 -6.87 -14.39
N LEU A 111 -12.18 -7.53 -14.18
CA LEU A 111 -11.17 -7.72 -15.21
C LEU A 111 -11.63 -8.69 -16.30
N SER A 112 -12.41 -9.73 -15.98
CA SER A 112 -12.95 -10.64 -16.99
C SER A 112 -13.97 -9.93 -17.89
N VAL A 113 -14.86 -9.11 -17.29
CA VAL A 113 -15.81 -8.26 -18.02
C VAL A 113 -15.09 -7.21 -18.88
N LEU A 114 -14.05 -6.56 -18.35
CA LEU A 114 -13.25 -5.61 -19.12
C LEU A 114 -12.48 -6.30 -20.27
N ARG A 115 -12.00 -7.54 -20.07
CA ARG A 115 -11.36 -8.33 -21.13
C ARG A 115 -12.34 -8.70 -22.25
N VAL A 116 -13.57 -9.09 -21.88
CA VAL A 116 -14.67 -9.38 -22.83
C VAL A 116 -15.15 -8.11 -23.53
N TRP A 117 -15.12 -6.96 -22.85
CA TRP A 117 -15.52 -5.69 -23.43
C TRP A 117 -14.42 -5.14 -24.37
N LEU A 118 -13.16 -5.22 -23.97
CA LEU A 118 -12.00 -4.86 -24.81
C LEU A 118 -11.88 -5.77 -26.04
N SER A 119 -12.20 -7.07 -25.94
CA SER A 119 -12.22 -7.97 -27.11
C SER A 119 -13.39 -7.69 -28.06
N LYS A 120 -14.47 -7.05 -27.59
CA LYS A 120 -15.60 -6.58 -28.42
C LYS A 120 -15.34 -5.21 -29.05
N ILE A 121 -14.49 -4.37 -28.45
CA ILE A 121 -14.14 -3.03 -28.97
C ILE A 121 -12.94 -3.06 -29.92
N PHE A 122 -11.99 -3.96 -29.68
CA PHE A 122 -10.92 -4.27 -30.63
C PHE A 122 -11.09 -5.69 -31.19
N PRO A 123 -12.08 -5.92 -32.08
CA PRO A 123 -12.06 -7.10 -32.92
C PRO A 123 -10.90 -6.91 -33.90
N SER A 124 -9.76 -7.53 -33.57
CA SER A 124 -8.62 -7.83 -34.45
C SER A 124 -8.73 -7.23 -35.86
N SER A 125 -8.25 -6.00 -36.04
CA SER A 125 -7.97 -5.45 -37.37
C SER A 125 -6.61 -5.95 -37.89
N LEU A 126 -6.27 -7.21 -37.64
CA LEU A 126 -5.26 -7.93 -38.42
C LEU A 126 -5.99 -8.81 -39.43
N GLY A 127 -6.57 -8.13 -40.42
CA GLY A 127 -6.98 -8.72 -41.69
C GLY A 127 -6.02 -8.26 -42.79
N SER A 128 -5.13 -9.17 -43.17
CA SER A 128 -4.69 -9.42 -44.56
C SER A 128 -3.91 -8.35 -45.35
N ARG A 129 -2.60 -8.60 -45.53
CA ARG A 129 -1.80 -8.48 -46.78
C ARG A 129 -0.67 -9.54 -46.67
N VAL A 130 -0.68 -10.65 -47.40
CA VAL A 130 -0.14 -10.87 -48.77
C VAL A 130 1.32 -10.37 -48.84
N ALA A 131 2.36 -11.13 -49.16
CA ALA A 131 2.50 -12.23 -50.12
C ALA A 131 3.65 -13.19 -49.75
N HIS A 132 3.57 -14.38 -50.36
CA HIS A 132 4.65 -15.32 -50.64
C HIS A 132 6.04 -14.69 -50.83
N THR A 133 7.05 -15.31 -50.22
CA THR A 133 8.42 -15.39 -50.74
C THR A 133 8.84 -16.86 -50.74
N ASP A 134 8.81 -17.42 -51.95
CA ASP A 134 9.73 -18.39 -52.58
C ASP A 134 10.19 -19.66 -51.85
N ARG A 135 9.90 -20.78 -52.55
CA ARG A 135 10.76 -21.97 -52.65
C ARG A 135 12.12 -21.55 -53.25
N GLU A 136 13.21 -22.12 -52.76
CA GLU A 136 13.97 -23.17 -53.45
C GLU A 136 15.27 -23.49 -52.68
N GLY A 137 15.35 -24.74 -52.25
CA GLY A 137 16.54 -25.57 -52.27
C GLY A 137 16.20 -26.83 -53.05
#